data_AF-A0A5M6C7Y6-F1
#
_entry.id   AF-A0A5M6C7Y6-F1
#
_cell.length_a   1.000
_cell.length_b   1.000
_cell.length_c   1.000
_cell.angle_alpha   90.00
_cell.angle_beta   90.00
_cell.angle_gamma   90.00
#
_symmetry.space_group_name_H-M   'P 1'
#
loop_
_entity.id
_entity.type
_entity.pdbx_description
1 polymer ?
#
loop_
_entity_poly.entity_id
_entity_poly.type
_entity_poly.pdbx_seq_one_letter_code
_entity_poly.pdbx_strand_id
1 'polypeptide(L)'
;MSASEAGPSTAAPKKGAKVTPALPAKIAKNTRLPATMITPSGSVQASLKNKAHKGQISKKKKARIEKGKERAVELSGKLETKVKEREEKKAKRQRAKKAWE
;
A
#
# COMPACT_ATOMS: atom_id res chain seq x y z
N MET A 1 33.09 -20.02 26.01
CA MET A 1 32.66 -19.21 24.85
C MET A 1 31.14 -19.10 24.86
N SER A 2 30.62 -18.02 24.27
CA SER A 2 29.20 -17.69 24.02
C SER A 2 28.60 -16.61 24.92
N ALA A 3 28.85 -15.35 24.54
CA ALA A 3 27.95 -14.24 24.80
C ALA A 3 26.98 -14.15 23.61
N SER A 4 25.68 -14.40 23.85
CA SER A 4 24.62 -14.07 22.90
C SER A 4 24.22 -12.63 23.12
N GLU A 5 24.78 -11.71 22.32
CA GLU A 5 24.26 -10.35 22.21
C GLU A 5 22.93 -10.37 21.44
N ALA A 6 21.84 -10.16 22.17
CA ALA A 6 20.55 -9.83 21.57
C ALA A 6 20.62 -8.37 21.07
N GLY A 7 20.88 -8.20 19.77
CA GLY A 7 20.89 -6.90 19.12
C GLY A 7 19.53 -6.19 19.19
N PRO A 8 19.49 -4.85 19.09
CA PRO A 8 18.27 -4.07 19.20
C PRO A 8 17.34 -4.34 18.01
N SER A 9 16.18 -4.95 18.31
CA SER A 9 15.05 -5.09 17.38
C SER A 9 14.58 -3.72 16.91
N THR A 10 15.07 -3.31 15.74
CA THR A 10 14.66 -2.06 15.11
C THR A 10 13.41 -2.34 14.29
N ALA A 11 12.24 -2.25 14.93
CA ALA A 11 10.97 -2.33 14.24
C ALA A 11 10.87 -1.18 13.21
N ALA A 12 10.95 -1.52 11.93
CA ALA A 12 10.80 -0.56 10.84
C ALA A 12 9.39 0.09 10.90
N PRO A 13 9.27 1.42 10.76
CA PRO A 13 7.95 2.05 10.77
C PRO A 13 7.17 1.62 9.50
N LYS A 14 6.00 1.01 9.72
CA LYS A 14 5.06 0.65 8.66
C LYS A 14 4.68 1.90 7.87
N LYS A 15 5.06 1.95 6.58
CA LYS A 15 4.57 2.95 5.62
C LYS A 15 3.04 2.81 5.53
N GLY A 16 2.32 3.73 6.17
CA GLY A 16 0.85 3.72 6.23
C GLY A 16 0.26 3.84 7.64
N ALA A 17 1.08 3.94 8.69
CA ALA A 17 0.58 4.36 9.99
C ALA A 17 0.02 5.79 9.86
N LYS A 18 -1.31 5.90 9.82
CA LYS A 18 -2.00 7.18 10.04
C LYS A 18 -1.42 7.76 11.32
N VAL A 19 -0.83 8.95 11.23
CA VAL A 19 -0.34 9.68 12.40
C VAL A 19 -1.56 9.96 13.24
N THR A 20 -1.83 9.12 14.24
CA THR A 20 -2.78 9.46 15.28
C THR A 20 -2.26 10.76 15.89
N PRO A 21 -3.05 11.85 15.90
CA PRO A 21 -2.59 13.11 16.47
C PRO A 21 -2.33 12.87 17.95
N ALA A 22 -1.07 12.64 18.30
CA ALA A 22 -0.67 12.54 19.69
C ALA A 22 -0.87 13.92 20.32
N LEU A 23 -1.55 13.94 21.46
CA LEU A 23 -1.82 15.19 22.18
C LEU A 23 -0.50 15.93 22.43
N PRO A 24 -0.40 17.23 22.11
CA PRO A 24 0.85 17.99 22.20
C PRO A 24 1.42 17.97 23.62
N ALA A 25 0.55 17.96 24.64
CA ALA A 25 0.94 17.86 26.04
C ALA A 25 1.68 16.55 26.39
N LYS A 26 1.38 15.43 25.70
CA LYS A 26 2.06 14.15 25.92
C LYS A 26 3.41 14.09 25.21
N ILE A 27 3.55 14.81 24.10
CA ILE A 27 4.80 14.90 23.34
C ILE A 27 5.79 15.79 24.09
N ALA A 28 5.33 16.94 24.60
CA ALA A 28 6.15 17.88 25.36
C ALA A 28 6.70 17.29 26.68
N LYS A 29 5.96 16.38 27.32
CA LYS A 29 6.37 15.71 28.56
C LYS A 29 7.19 14.44 28.33
N ASN A 30 7.52 14.09 27.09
CA ASN A 30 8.26 12.88 26.78
C ASN A 30 9.76 13.09 27.01
N THR A 31 10.28 12.54 28.11
CA THR A 31 11.70 12.63 28.49
C THR A 31 12.66 11.96 27.51
N ARG A 32 12.17 11.07 26.64
CA ARG A 32 12.97 10.39 25.62
C ARG A 32 13.14 11.21 24.34
N LEU A 33 12.32 12.24 24.13
CA LEU A 33 12.42 13.12 22.97
C LEU A 33 13.22 14.37 23.34
N PRO A 34 14.29 14.71 22.61
CA PRO A 34 15.02 15.94 22.86
C PRO A 34 14.13 17.15 22.55
N ALA A 35 14.23 18.20 23.36
CA ALA A 35 13.46 19.43 23.20
C ALA A 35 13.67 20.07 21.81
N THR A 36 14.84 19.86 21.20
CA THR A 36 15.18 20.35 19.85
C THR A 36 14.32 19.73 18.73
N MET A 37 13.71 18.57 18.95
CA MET A 37 12.83 17.91 17.98
C MET A 37 11.36 18.32 18.12
N ILE A 38 11.03 19.14 19.12
CA ILE A 38 9.66 19.59 19.39
C ILE A 38 9.54 21.04 18.93
N THR A 39 8.56 21.30 18.08
CA THR A 39 8.19 22.65 17.63
C THR A 39 7.57 23.45 18.78
N PRO A 40 7.58 24.80 18.73
CA PRO A 40 6.91 25.63 19.75
C PRO A 40 5.41 25.33 19.92
N SER A 41 4.76 24.75 18.90
CA SER A 41 3.37 24.28 18.94
C SER A 41 3.19 22.89 19.60
N GLY A 42 4.27 22.28 20.11
CA GLY A 42 4.24 20.98 20.80
C GLY A 42 4.19 19.77 19.86
N SER A 43 4.43 19.95 18.56
CA SER A 43 4.47 18.86 17.57
C SER A 43 5.91 18.42 17.25
N VAL A 44 6.10 17.15 16.88
CA VAL A 44 7.42 16.65 16.46
C VAL A 44 7.78 17.20 15.07
N GLN A 45 8.97 17.78 14.91
CA GLN A 45 9.42 18.34 13.65
C GLN A 45 9.52 17.24 12.57
N ALA A 46 8.81 17.44 11.45
CA ALA A 46 8.83 16.48 10.35
C ALA A 46 10.18 16.51 9.61
N SER A 47 10.72 15.33 9.30
CA SER A 47 11.99 15.24 8.56
C SER A 47 11.84 15.76 7.12
N LEU A 48 12.69 16.70 6.71
CA LEU A 48 12.73 17.23 5.33
C LEU A 48 13.33 16.27 4.29
N LYS A 49 13.96 15.17 4.75
CA LYS A 49 14.82 14.28 3.95
C LYS A 49 14.13 13.54 2.78
N ASN A 50 12.81 13.60 2.66
CA ASN A 50 12.05 12.83 1.66
C ASN A 50 11.37 13.67 0.58
N LYS A 51 11.52 15.00 0.57
CA LYS A 51 10.88 15.84 -0.47
C LYS A 51 11.68 15.91 -1.78
N ALA A 52 13.00 15.70 -1.76
CA ALA A 52 13.87 15.89 -2.92
C ALA A 52 13.66 14.87 -4.07
N HIS A 53 13.25 13.64 -3.77
CA HIS A 53 13.09 12.57 -4.76
C HIS A 53 11.63 12.11 -4.93
N LYS A 54 10.68 12.99 -4.61
CA LYS A 54 9.24 12.68 -4.75
C LYS A 54 8.89 12.58 -6.24
N GLY A 55 8.90 11.35 -6.76
CA GLY A 55 8.58 11.06 -8.16
C GLY A 55 9.71 10.38 -8.95
N GLN A 56 10.94 10.35 -8.42
CA GLN A 56 12.01 9.56 -9.04
C GLN A 56 11.80 8.08 -8.75
N ILE A 57 11.43 7.34 -9.79
CA ILE A 57 11.27 5.88 -9.76
C ILE A 57 12.48 5.28 -10.48
N SER A 58 13.17 4.33 -9.84
CA SER A 58 14.28 3.63 -10.49
C SER A 58 13.80 2.83 -11.71
N LYS A 59 14.67 2.66 -12.72
CA LYS A 59 14.36 1.87 -13.93
C LYS A 59 13.80 0.49 -13.58
N LYS A 60 14.39 -0.20 -12.59
CA LYS A 60 13.92 -1.50 -12.07
C LYS A 60 12.51 -1.44 -11.50
N LYS A 61 12.17 -0.39 -10.74
CA LYS A 61 10.83 -0.23 -10.17
C LYS A 61 9.80 0.11 -11.25
N LYS A 62 10.18 0.90 -12.26
CA LYS A 62 9.32 1.20 -13.42
C LYS A 62 8.99 -0.06 -14.21
N ALA A 63 9.98 -0.87 -14.56
CA ALA A 63 9.78 -2.13 -15.28
C ALA A 63 8.89 -3.13 -14.50
N ARG A 64 9.04 -3.21 -13.17
CA ARG A 64 8.16 -4.05 -12.34
C ARG A 64 6.71 -3.59 -12.37
N ILE A 65 6.48 -2.28 -12.37
CA ILE A 65 5.13 -1.70 -12.43
C ILE A 65 4.50 -1.97 -13.80
N GLU A 66 5.24 -1.77 -14.90
CA GLU A 66 4.75 -2.03 -16.26
C GLU A 66 4.38 -3.50 -16.46
N LYS A 67 5.25 -4.43 -16.04
CA LYS A 67 4.93 -5.87 -16.06
C LYS A 67 3.69 -6.23 -15.23
N GLY A 68 3.47 -5.52 -14.11
CA GLY A 68 2.27 -5.68 -13.29
C GLY A 68 1.01 -5.18 -14.01
N LYS A 69 1.10 -4.07 -14.75
CA LYS A 69 0.00 -3.52 -15.53
C LYS A 69 -0.40 -4.46 -16.67
N GLU A 70 0.56 -4.98 -17.42
CA GLU A 70 0.30 -5.94 -18.50
C GLU A 70 -0.45 -7.19 -18.00
N ARG A 71 0.00 -7.75 -16.88
CA ARG A 71 -0.67 -8.90 -16.25
C ARG A 71 -2.10 -8.58 -15.79
N ALA A 72 -2.33 -7.37 -15.28
CA ALA A 72 -3.67 -6.95 -14.88
C ALA A 72 -4.63 -6.82 -16.07
N VAL A 73 -4.14 -6.27 -17.19
CA VAL A 73 -4.91 -6.17 -18.44
C VAL A 73 -5.23 -7.56 -18.99
N GLU A 74 -4.26 -8.47 -19.00
CA GLU A 74 -4.47 -9.85 -19.45
C GLU A 74 -5.52 -10.59 -18.60
N LEU A 75 -5.49 -10.42 -17.27
CA LEU A 75 -6.49 -11.01 -16.37
C LEU A 75 -7.88 -10.40 -16.57
N SER A 76 -7.97 -9.10 -16.85
CA SER A 76 -9.24 -8.43 -17.20
C SER A 76 -9.83 -9.02 -18.48
N GLY A 77 -9.03 -9.14 -19.53
CA GLY A 77 -9.47 -9.74 -20.80
C GLY A 77 -9.96 -11.18 -20.64
N LYS A 78 -9.26 -12.00 -19.84
CA LYS A 78 -9.70 -13.38 -19.53
C LYS A 78 -11.01 -13.43 -18.73
N LEU A 79 -11.30 -12.41 -17.93
CA LEU A 79 -12.55 -12.33 -17.18
C LEU A 79 -13.71 -11.94 -18.09
N GLU A 80 -13.49 -10.99 -19.00
CA GLU A 80 -14.48 -10.57 -20.00
C GLU A 80 -14.90 -11.74 -20.90
N THR A 81 -13.95 -12.55 -21.38
CA THR A 81 -14.29 -13.73 -22.20
C THR A 81 -15.13 -14.75 -21.43
N LYS A 82 -14.76 -15.04 -20.17
CA LYS A 82 -15.54 -15.93 -19.30
C LYS A 82 -16.95 -15.42 -19.03
N VAL A 83 -17.14 -14.11 -18.90
CA VAL A 83 -18.46 -13.51 -18.72
C VAL A 83 -19.29 -13.69 -19.98
N LYS A 84 -18.73 -13.37 -21.16
CA LYS A 84 -19.40 -13.57 -22.45
C LYS A 84 -19.82 -15.03 -22.66
N GLU A 85 -18.94 -15.99 -22.40
CA GLU A 85 -19.28 -17.43 -22.51
C GLU A 85 -20.43 -17.85 -21.59
N ARG A 86 -20.49 -17.28 -20.37
CA ARG A 86 -21.59 -17.55 -19.44
C ARG A 86 -22.90 -16.93 -19.92
N GLU A 87 -22.85 -15.72 -20.47
CA GLU A 87 -24.01 -15.03 -21.03
C GLU A 87 -24.54 -15.75 -22.26
N GLU A 88 -23.68 -16.19 -23.17
CA GLU A 88 -24.05 -16.98 -24.34
C GLU A 88 -24.71 -18.31 -23.94
N LYS A 89 -24.15 -19.01 -22.93
CA LYS A 89 -24.76 -20.23 -22.39
C LYS A 89 -26.14 -19.95 -21.78
N LYS A 90 -26.31 -18.85 -21.04
CA LYS A 90 -27.62 -18.44 -20.52
C LYS A 90 -28.60 -18.10 -21.63
N ALA A 91 -28.17 -17.34 -22.64
CA ALA A 91 -28.99 -16.97 -23.79
C ALA A 91 -29.42 -18.22 -24.58
N LYS A 92 -28.51 -19.19 -24.77
CA LYS A 92 -28.83 -20.47 -25.43
C LYS A 92 -29.87 -21.27 -24.64
N ARG A 93 -29.77 -21.32 -23.30
CA ARG A 93 -30.78 -21.95 -22.44
C ARG A 93 -32.14 -21.26 -22.53
N GLN A 94 -32.16 -19.93 -22.52
CA GLN A 94 -33.41 -19.16 -22.65
C GLN A 94 -34.07 -19.36 -24.02
N ARG A 95 -33.30 -19.34 -25.12
CA ARG A 95 -33.82 -19.67 -26.44
C ARG A 95 -34.40 -21.08 -26.50
N ALA A 96 -33.70 -22.08 -25.95
CA ALA A 96 -34.18 -23.45 -25.93
C ALA A 96 -35.47 -23.59 -25.11
N LYS A 97 -35.55 -22.93 -23.95
CA LYS A 97 -36.76 -22.91 -23.12
C LYS A 97 -37.95 -22.29 -23.86
N LYS A 98 -37.74 -21.13 -24.50
CA LYS A 98 -38.78 -20.43 -25.27
C LYS A 98 -39.23 -21.22 -26.52
N ALA A 99 -38.37 -22.06 -27.09
CA ALA A 99 -38.73 -22.89 -28.24
C ALA A 99 -39.56 -24.13 -27.85
N TRP A 100 -39.72 -24.40 -26.55
CA TRP A 100 -40.53 -25.50 -26.00
C TRP A 100 -41.83 -25.03 -25.33
N GLU A 101 -42.06 -23.71 -25.25
CA GLU A 101 -43.33 -23.08 -24.82
C GLU A 101 -44.15 -22.69 -26.05
#